data_AF-A0A0Q8X0I5-F1
#
_entry.id   AF-A0A0Q8X0I5-F1
#
_cell.length_a   1.000
_cell.length_b   1.000
_cell.length_c   1.000
_cell.angle_alpha   90.00
_cell.angle_beta   90.00
_cell.angle_gamma   90.00
#
_symmetry.space_group_name_H-M   'P 1'
#
loop_
_entity.id
_entity.type
_entity.pdbx_description
1 polymer ?
#
loop_
_entity_poly.entity_id
_entity_poly.type
_entity_poly.pdbx_seq_one_letter_code
_entity_poly.pdbx_strand_id
1 'polypeptide(L)'
;MLRFVVPLALAAVLTACGTDDSPDAEDPTTAATSPVTTSTAADPTTDPTTDPTTDPATDPASGWTPPAAYPTPVTIRPGQVGKVRVGMSLAEGRATGQLEDGAALCGELVRWTGNPDGFLVLNDRSRRISQITVSVPGPRTERGGIQVGSTYGELRAAFPGLTKPVADGWDGASVYPPGEEDGRAYLGFLLLVPPAQVTDRTPVIAIAATGGDKPYFQYDC
;
A
#
# COMPACT_ATOMS: atom_id res chain seq x y z
N MET A 1 -43.33 -28.72 11.39
CA MET A 1 -42.18 -29.56 10.97
C MET A 1 -42.41 -29.99 9.53
N LEU A 2 -41.79 -29.32 8.57
CA LEU A 2 -41.90 -29.66 7.14
C LEU A 2 -40.48 -29.85 6.60
N ARG A 3 -40.13 -31.10 6.29
CA ARG A 3 -38.81 -31.51 5.80
C ARG A 3 -38.80 -31.40 4.28
N PHE A 4 -37.97 -30.51 3.74
CA PHE A 4 -37.64 -30.49 2.31
C PHE A 4 -36.30 -31.20 2.10
N VAL A 5 -36.33 -32.26 1.30
CA VAL A 5 -35.16 -33.00 0.79
C VAL A 5 -34.94 -32.50 -0.63
N VAL A 6 -33.78 -31.89 -0.90
CA VAL A 6 -33.36 -31.53 -2.27
C VAL A 6 -32.15 -32.39 -2.62
N PRO A 7 -32.19 -33.16 -3.73
CA PRO A 7 -31.09 -34.00 -4.13
C PRO A 7 -29.98 -33.22 -4.85
N LEU A 8 -28.78 -33.66 -4.47
CA LEU A 8 -27.44 -33.54 -5.04
C LEU A 8 -27.41 -33.69 -6.57
N ALA A 9 -26.76 -32.75 -7.27
CA ALA A 9 -26.28 -32.94 -8.63
C ALA A 9 -24.77 -32.61 -8.69
N LEU A 10 -23.97 -33.66 -8.78
CA LEU A 10 -22.51 -33.63 -8.88
C LEU A 10 -22.14 -33.63 -10.37
N ALA A 11 -21.60 -32.53 -10.88
CA ALA A 11 -21.05 -32.46 -12.24
C ALA A 11 -19.51 -32.39 -12.14
N ALA A 12 -18.86 -33.52 -12.43
CA ALA A 12 -17.42 -33.60 -12.62
C ALA A 12 -17.10 -33.26 -14.08
N VAL A 13 -16.29 -32.24 -14.32
CA VAL A 13 -15.67 -31.97 -15.62
C VAL A 13 -14.17 -32.20 -15.47
N LEU A 14 -13.71 -33.32 -16.00
CA LEU A 14 -12.31 -33.66 -16.23
C LEU A 14 -11.95 -33.18 -17.65
N THR A 15 -11.07 -32.19 -17.78
CA THR A 15 -10.51 -31.82 -19.09
C THR A 15 -9.00 -31.64 -19.01
N ALA A 16 -8.34 -32.61 -19.64
CA ALA A 16 -7.12 -32.54 -20.46
C ALA A 16 -5.78 -32.18 -19.79
N CYS A 17 -5.01 -33.25 -19.54
CA CYS A 17 -3.55 -33.23 -19.65
C CYS A 17 -3.15 -32.90 -21.10
N GLY A 18 -2.31 -31.88 -21.28
CA GLY A 18 -1.50 -31.69 -22.47
C GLY A 18 -0.03 -31.79 -22.07
N THR A 19 0.68 -32.74 -22.66
CA THR A 19 2.11 -32.97 -22.51
C THR A 19 2.69 -32.97 -23.92
N ASP A 20 3.55 -31.99 -24.24
CA ASP A 20 4.46 -31.95 -25.40
C ASP A 20 5.51 -30.89 -25.03
N ASP A 21 6.72 -31.23 -24.57
CA ASP A 21 7.87 -31.77 -25.31
C ASP A 21 8.44 -30.79 -26.35
N SER A 22 9.49 -30.06 -25.99
CA SER A 22 10.77 -30.08 -26.73
C SER A 22 11.86 -29.23 -26.06
N PRO A 23 13.11 -29.74 -26.00
CA PRO A 23 14.28 -29.00 -25.57
C PRO A 23 14.98 -28.34 -26.77
N ASP A 24 15.35 -27.07 -26.64
CA ASP A 24 16.38 -26.49 -27.50
C ASP A 24 17.52 -25.95 -26.64
N ALA A 25 18.63 -26.68 -26.75
CA ALA A 25 19.95 -26.26 -26.36
C ALA A 25 20.53 -25.40 -27.49
N GLU A 26 20.87 -24.15 -27.20
CA GLU A 26 21.91 -23.44 -27.95
C GLU A 26 22.96 -22.94 -26.96
N ASP A 27 24.16 -23.45 -27.18
CA ASP A 27 25.41 -23.10 -26.49
C ASP A 27 26.12 -21.96 -27.27
N PRO A 28 27.31 -21.50 -26.86
CA PRO A 28 27.58 -20.14 -26.43
C PRO A 28 28.16 -19.25 -27.56
N THR A 29 28.01 -17.93 -27.44
CA THR A 29 28.86 -16.98 -28.20
C THR A 29 29.64 -16.09 -27.26
N THR A 30 30.93 -16.40 -27.18
CA THR A 30 32.00 -15.59 -26.62
C THR A 30 32.26 -14.39 -27.53
N ALA A 31 32.22 -13.17 -27.00
CA ALA A 31 32.87 -12.02 -27.62
C ALA A 31 33.78 -11.37 -26.58
N ALA A 32 35.06 -11.74 -26.67
CA ALA A 32 36.15 -11.01 -26.05
C ALA A 32 36.43 -9.77 -26.89
N THR A 33 36.42 -8.58 -26.27
CA THR A 33 37.04 -7.40 -26.85
C THR A 33 37.97 -6.77 -25.83
N SER A 34 39.23 -6.66 -26.27
CA SER A 34 40.42 -6.17 -25.58
C SER A 34 40.32 -4.74 -25.02
N PRO A 35 41.16 -4.39 -24.04
CA PRO A 35 41.19 -3.06 -23.42
C PRO A 35 41.85 -2.03 -24.33
N VAL A 36 41.30 -0.80 -24.35
CA VAL A 36 42.00 0.36 -24.89
C VAL A 36 42.57 1.15 -23.73
N THR A 37 43.89 1.18 -23.64
CA THR A 37 44.66 2.14 -22.85
C THR A 37 45.02 3.32 -23.75
N THR A 38 44.66 4.53 -23.35
CA THR A 38 45.41 5.73 -23.77
C THR A 38 45.39 6.75 -22.64
N SER A 39 46.61 7.04 -22.18
CA SER A 39 46.99 8.04 -21.21
C SER A 39 47.10 9.40 -21.90
N THR A 40 46.45 10.44 -21.34
CA THR A 40 46.86 11.84 -21.57
C THR A 40 46.82 12.58 -20.23
N ALA A 41 47.95 13.23 -19.94
CA ALA A 41 48.26 13.95 -18.73
C ALA A 41 47.61 15.34 -18.66
N ALA A 42 47.25 15.70 -17.43
CA ALA A 42 47.22 17.00 -16.75
C ALA A 42 46.93 18.30 -17.53
N ASP A 43 45.92 19.02 -17.04
CA ASP A 43 46.06 20.45 -16.72
C ASP A 43 45.29 20.75 -15.41
N PRO A 44 45.86 21.45 -14.41
CA PRO A 44 45.18 21.80 -13.16
C PRO A 44 44.37 23.08 -13.36
N THR A 45 43.07 22.95 -13.58
CA THR A 45 42.16 24.09 -13.66
C THR A 45 41.46 24.30 -12.31
N THR A 46 41.94 25.31 -11.59
CA THR A 46 41.26 26.08 -10.51
C THR A 46 39.91 25.56 -10.04
N ASP A 47 39.85 25.10 -8.79
CA ASP A 47 38.61 24.97 -8.01
C ASP A 47 37.94 26.34 -7.89
N PRO A 48 36.75 26.57 -8.49
CA PRO A 48 35.83 27.51 -7.87
C PRO A 48 35.28 26.81 -6.62
N THR A 49 35.71 27.28 -5.45
CA THR A 49 34.94 27.09 -4.21
C THR A 49 33.61 27.84 -4.38
N THR A 50 32.68 27.25 -5.11
CA THR A 50 31.26 27.56 -4.96
C THR A 50 30.86 27.01 -3.61
N ASP A 51 30.78 27.90 -2.62
CA ASP A 51 29.98 27.66 -1.43
C ASP A 51 28.64 27.08 -1.89
N PRO A 52 28.23 25.90 -1.39
CA PRO A 52 26.89 25.41 -1.65
C PRO A 52 25.94 26.42 -1.01
N THR A 53 25.39 27.31 -1.84
CA THR A 53 24.22 28.10 -1.50
C THR A 53 23.16 27.06 -1.18
N THR A 54 23.00 26.83 0.11
CA THR A 54 22.00 25.92 0.64
C THR A 54 20.71 26.69 0.47
N ASP A 55 20.08 26.55 -0.70
CA ASP A 55 18.71 27.01 -0.86
C ASP A 55 17.93 26.40 0.32
N PRO A 56 17.15 27.23 1.05
CA PRO A 56 16.34 26.70 2.13
C PRO A 56 15.44 25.63 1.53
N ALA A 57 15.73 24.37 1.88
CA ALA A 57 14.95 23.23 1.44
C ALA A 57 13.50 23.53 1.83
N THR A 58 12.71 23.90 0.83
CA THR A 58 11.28 24.13 1.03
C THR A 58 10.73 22.77 1.36
N ASP A 59 10.34 22.57 2.62
CA ASP A 59 9.84 21.27 3.08
C ASP A 59 8.65 20.91 2.18
N PRO A 60 8.75 19.85 1.35
CA PRO A 60 7.72 19.52 0.38
C PRO A 60 6.38 19.18 1.06
N ALA A 61 6.36 18.99 2.39
CA ALA A 61 5.15 18.79 3.18
C ALA A 61 4.45 20.09 3.65
N SER A 62 5.01 21.28 3.38
CA SER A 62 4.59 22.56 3.98
C SER A 62 3.13 22.98 3.73
N GLY A 63 2.42 22.35 2.80
CA GLY A 63 1.02 22.65 2.47
C GLY A 63 0.00 21.66 3.03
N TRP A 64 0.42 20.53 3.59
CA TRP A 64 -0.51 19.51 4.04
C TRP A 64 -0.95 19.75 5.48
N THR A 65 -2.26 19.97 5.66
CA THR A 65 -2.88 19.99 6.99
C THR A 65 -3.70 18.72 7.16
N PRO A 66 -3.43 17.89 8.19
CA PRO A 66 -4.26 16.73 8.45
C PRO A 66 -5.71 17.15 8.76
N PRO A 67 -6.71 16.34 8.38
CA PRO A 67 -8.09 16.59 8.78
C PRO A 67 -8.25 16.43 10.30
N ALA A 68 -9.43 16.83 10.81
CA ALA A 68 -9.75 16.69 12.23
C ALA A 68 -9.68 15.21 12.68
N ALA A 69 -9.07 14.95 13.83
CA ALA A 69 -8.87 13.59 14.32
C ALA A 69 -10.19 12.84 14.57
N TYR A 70 -10.20 11.55 14.26
CA TYR A 70 -11.32 10.66 14.61
C TYR A 70 -11.41 10.52 16.13
N PRO A 71 -12.59 10.75 16.73
CA PRO A 71 -12.72 10.92 18.18
C PRO A 71 -12.62 9.61 18.97
N THR A 72 -12.80 8.46 18.32
CA THR A 72 -12.81 7.15 19.00
C THR A 72 -11.50 6.40 18.71
N PRO A 73 -10.83 5.81 19.71
CA PRO A 73 -9.66 4.99 19.47
C PRO A 73 -9.98 3.80 18.56
N VAL A 74 -9.27 3.70 17.44
CA VAL A 74 -9.38 2.60 16.48
C VAL A 74 -7.99 2.03 16.24
N THR A 75 -7.85 0.71 16.43
CA THR A 75 -6.58 0.01 16.17
C THR A 75 -6.54 -0.48 14.72
N ILE A 76 -5.41 -0.28 14.06
CA ILE A 76 -5.11 -0.77 12.71
C ILE A 76 -4.14 -1.95 12.83
N ARG A 77 -4.43 -3.04 12.12
CA ARG A 77 -3.60 -4.23 11.99
C ARG A 77 -3.55 -4.64 10.51
N PRO A 78 -2.58 -5.48 10.12
CA PRO A 78 -2.61 -6.14 8.81
C PRO A 78 -3.99 -6.77 8.54
N GLY A 79 -4.66 -6.36 7.46
CA GLY A 79 -6.00 -6.80 7.08
C GLY A 79 -7.18 -6.37 7.98
N GLN A 80 -7.00 -5.42 8.91
CA GLN A 80 -8.04 -5.07 9.87
C GLN A 80 -7.97 -3.61 10.34
N VAL A 81 -9.13 -2.95 10.43
CA VAL A 81 -9.29 -1.64 11.08
C VAL A 81 -10.45 -1.72 12.06
N GLY A 82 -10.16 -1.51 13.34
CA GLY A 82 -11.12 -1.72 14.42
C GLY A 82 -11.59 -3.18 14.45
N LYS A 83 -12.89 -3.42 14.30
CA LYS A 83 -13.53 -4.74 14.21
C LYS A 83 -13.74 -5.20 12.77
N VAL A 84 -13.59 -4.30 11.78
CA VAL A 84 -13.79 -4.59 10.37
C VAL A 84 -12.53 -5.25 9.82
N ARG A 85 -12.69 -6.38 9.13
CA ARG A 85 -11.60 -7.18 8.57
C ARG A 85 -11.77 -7.35 7.08
N VAL A 86 -10.66 -7.35 6.36
CA VAL A 86 -10.61 -7.76 4.97
C VAL A 86 -11.07 -9.22 4.86
N GLY A 87 -11.84 -9.50 3.81
CA GLY A 87 -12.53 -10.76 3.60
C GLY A 87 -13.86 -10.88 4.34
N MET A 88 -14.27 -9.95 5.21
CA MET A 88 -15.67 -9.96 5.68
C MET A 88 -16.62 -9.68 4.51
N SER A 89 -17.78 -10.32 4.49
CA SER A 89 -18.91 -9.84 3.69
C SER A 89 -19.36 -8.46 4.20
N LEU A 90 -20.04 -7.69 3.35
CA LEU A 90 -20.59 -6.40 3.79
C LEU A 90 -21.61 -6.54 4.94
N ALA A 91 -22.32 -7.66 5.02
CA ALA A 91 -23.27 -7.91 6.12
C ALA A 91 -22.53 -8.11 7.45
N GLU A 92 -21.45 -8.91 7.46
CA GLU A 92 -20.59 -9.09 8.64
C GLU A 92 -19.93 -7.77 9.04
N GLY A 93 -19.45 -6.98 8.07
CA GLY A 93 -18.87 -5.66 8.32
C GLY A 93 -19.85 -4.71 9.01
N ARG A 94 -21.11 -4.63 8.55
CA ARG A 94 -22.17 -3.84 9.20
C ARG A 94 -22.50 -4.34 10.60
N ALA A 95 -22.52 -5.67 10.81
CA ALA A 95 -22.79 -6.25 12.13
C ALA A 95 -21.77 -5.85 13.20
N THR A 96 -20.59 -5.32 12.82
CA THR A 96 -19.63 -4.75 13.76
C THR A 96 -20.08 -3.41 14.38
N GLY A 97 -21.06 -2.74 13.76
CA GLY A 97 -21.51 -1.39 14.09
C GLY A 97 -20.58 -0.28 13.60
N GLN A 98 -19.56 -0.59 12.80
CA GLN A 98 -18.61 0.39 12.25
C GLN A 98 -18.86 0.72 10.78
N LEU A 99 -19.69 -0.06 10.09
CA LEU A 99 -20.10 0.19 8.71
C LEU A 99 -21.61 0.39 8.64
N GLU A 100 -22.04 1.27 7.75
CA GLU A 100 -23.43 1.51 7.42
C GLU A 100 -23.63 1.60 5.91
N ASP A 101 -24.89 1.60 5.47
CA ASP A 101 -25.22 1.76 4.06
C ASP A 101 -24.85 3.16 3.55
N GLY A 102 -24.27 3.19 2.35
CA GLY A 102 -23.87 4.42 1.67
C GLY A 102 -22.55 4.21 0.94
N ALA A 103 -22.31 4.98 -0.12
CA ALA A 103 -20.99 5.02 -0.75
C ALA A 103 -20.19 6.17 -0.15
N ALA A 104 -18.89 5.97 0.12
CA ALA A 104 -17.98 7.10 0.37
C ALA A 104 -17.36 7.56 -0.95
N LEU A 105 -16.92 6.63 -1.81
CA LEU A 105 -16.45 6.88 -3.18
C LEU A 105 -16.78 5.70 -4.14
N CYS A 106 -16.51 5.88 -5.43
CA CYS A 106 -16.43 4.85 -6.49
C CYS A 106 -17.26 3.55 -6.32
N GLY A 107 -18.60 3.62 -6.39
CA GLY A 107 -19.44 2.40 -6.42
C GLY A 107 -19.39 1.55 -5.13
N GLU A 108 -18.84 2.10 -4.04
CA GLU A 108 -18.90 1.49 -2.72
C GLU A 108 -20.34 1.27 -2.27
N LEU A 109 -20.53 0.21 -1.49
CA LEU A 109 -21.85 -0.15 -0.95
C LEU A 109 -21.97 0.14 0.54
N VAL A 110 -20.87 0.52 1.20
CA VAL A 110 -20.80 0.81 2.63
C VAL A 110 -19.90 2.01 2.89
N ARG A 111 -20.19 2.73 3.98
CA ARG A 111 -19.34 3.81 4.51
C ARG A 111 -19.10 3.59 5.99
N TRP A 112 -18.09 4.25 6.53
CA TRP A 112 -17.78 4.17 7.96
C TRP A 112 -18.80 4.96 8.79
N THR A 113 -19.30 4.36 9.87
CA THR A 113 -20.29 4.98 10.75
C THR A 113 -19.70 6.16 11.52
N GLY A 114 -20.43 7.28 11.54
CA GLY A 114 -20.14 8.44 12.39
C GLY A 114 -18.93 9.30 12.00
N ASN A 115 -18.16 8.93 10.97
CA ASN A 115 -17.22 9.83 10.31
C ASN A 115 -16.89 9.32 8.89
N PRO A 116 -17.63 9.78 7.86
CA PRO A 116 -17.39 9.34 6.48
C PRO A 116 -16.08 9.92 5.92
N ASP A 117 -15.66 11.09 6.37
CA ASP A 117 -14.55 11.84 5.80
C ASP A 117 -13.22 11.37 6.43
N GLY A 118 -12.71 10.23 5.96
CA GLY A 118 -11.43 9.70 6.47
C GLY A 118 -11.31 8.19 6.47
N PHE A 119 -12.39 7.48 6.16
CA PHE A 119 -12.39 6.03 6.01
C PHE A 119 -12.96 5.67 4.65
N LEU A 120 -12.28 4.78 3.95
CA LEU A 120 -12.71 4.22 2.68
C LEU A 120 -12.74 2.70 2.78
N VAL A 121 -13.78 2.06 2.24
CA VAL A 121 -13.97 0.62 2.35
C VAL A 121 -14.31 0.06 0.98
N LEU A 122 -13.30 -0.49 0.31
CA LEU A 122 -13.49 -1.15 -0.96
C LEU A 122 -14.01 -2.57 -0.77
N ASN A 123 -14.82 -3.01 -1.72
CA ASN A 123 -15.25 -4.39 -1.84
C ASN A 123 -14.92 -4.97 -3.21
N ASP A 124 -14.67 -6.27 -3.24
CA ASP A 124 -14.50 -7.01 -4.47
C ASP A 124 -15.85 -7.26 -5.19
N ARG A 125 -15.80 -7.94 -6.34
CA ARG A 125 -16.99 -8.34 -7.11
C ARG A 125 -17.92 -9.29 -6.36
N SER A 126 -17.41 -10.01 -5.37
CA SER A 126 -18.16 -10.91 -4.49
C SER A 126 -18.75 -10.19 -3.27
N ARG A 127 -18.64 -8.85 -3.22
CA ARG A 127 -19.11 -8.00 -2.10
C ARG A 127 -18.46 -8.40 -0.77
N ARG A 128 -17.18 -8.75 -0.82
CA ARG A 128 -16.35 -8.91 0.38
C ARG A 128 -15.41 -7.73 0.46
N ILE A 129 -15.14 -7.27 1.68
CA ILE A 129 -14.22 -6.16 1.94
C ILE A 129 -12.84 -6.58 1.42
N SER A 130 -12.24 -5.78 0.54
CA SER A 130 -10.92 -6.04 -0.06
C SER A 130 -9.85 -5.09 0.49
N GLN A 131 -10.24 -3.87 0.85
CA GLN A 131 -9.35 -2.85 1.40
C GLN A 131 -10.09 -1.95 2.38
N ILE A 132 -9.39 -1.51 3.42
CA ILE A 132 -9.84 -0.47 4.34
C ILE A 132 -8.75 0.59 4.41
N THR A 133 -9.06 1.82 4.01
CA THR A 133 -8.12 2.94 4.04
C THR A 133 -8.54 3.95 5.11
N VAL A 134 -7.55 4.49 5.81
CA VAL A 134 -7.69 5.54 6.81
C VAL A 134 -6.85 6.74 6.39
N SER A 135 -7.48 7.89 6.16
CA SER A 135 -6.84 9.17 5.79
C SER A 135 -7.08 10.27 6.84
N VAL A 136 -7.53 9.87 8.03
CA VAL A 136 -7.78 10.76 9.17
C VAL A 136 -6.88 10.43 10.36
N PRO A 137 -6.37 11.42 11.13
CA PRO A 137 -5.64 11.16 12.37
C PRO A 137 -6.51 10.49 13.44
N GLY A 138 -5.90 9.85 14.42
CA GLY A 138 -6.60 9.21 15.55
C GLY A 138 -6.51 7.69 15.54
N PRO A 139 -6.91 6.98 14.47
CA PRO A 139 -6.66 5.55 14.34
C PRO A 139 -5.16 5.26 14.29
N ARG A 140 -4.73 4.21 15.01
CA ARG A 140 -3.32 3.91 15.23
C ARG A 140 -3.01 2.46 14.92
N THR A 141 -1.88 2.20 14.28
CA THR A 141 -1.36 0.85 14.13
C THR A 141 -1.08 0.24 15.50
N GLU A 142 -1.38 -1.05 15.68
CA GLU A 142 -1.03 -1.78 16.89
C GLU A 142 0.48 -1.75 17.14
N ARG A 143 1.26 -1.88 16.06
CA ARG A 143 2.71 -1.77 16.10
C ARG A 143 3.15 -0.32 15.97
N GLY A 144 3.82 0.20 17.00
CA GLY A 144 4.44 1.53 16.99
C GLY A 144 3.47 2.70 17.10
N GLY A 145 2.15 2.49 17.08
CA GLY A 145 1.17 3.56 17.25
C GLY A 145 1.15 4.59 16.11
N ILE A 146 1.60 4.18 14.91
CA ILE A 146 1.64 5.02 13.70
C ILE A 146 0.22 5.40 13.30
N GLN A 147 0.02 6.66 12.94
CA GLN A 147 -1.26 7.21 12.49
C GLN A 147 -1.04 8.15 11.31
N VAL A 148 -2.12 8.59 10.67
CA VAL A 148 -2.06 9.71 9.73
C VAL A 148 -1.47 10.94 10.44
N GLY A 149 -0.46 11.55 9.80
CA GLY A 149 0.36 12.63 10.36
C GLY A 149 1.66 12.18 11.01
N SER A 150 1.85 10.88 11.29
CA SER A 150 3.17 10.35 11.66
C SER A 150 4.17 10.55 10.52
N THR A 151 5.46 10.62 10.83
CA THR A 151 6.52 10.84 9.84
C THR A 151 7.11 9.54 9.31
N TYR A 152 7.75 9.59 8.15
CA TYR A 152 8.48 8.46 7.59
C TYR A 152 9.60 7.97 8.53
N GLY A 153 10.27 8.88 9.25
CA GLY A 153 11.26 8.51 10.27
C GLY A 153 10.68 7.68 11.41
N GLU A 154 9.51 8.07 11.93
CA GLU A 154 8.77 7.30 12.94
C GLU A 154 8.34 5.93 12.39
N LEU A 155 7.90 5.89 11.13
CA LEU A 155 7.51 4.66 10.46
C LEU A 155 8.68 3.69 10.33
N ARG A 156 9.86 4.17 9.91
CA ARG A 156 11.09 3.35 9.84
C ARG A 156 11.49 2.81 11.21
N ALA A 157 11.32 3.60 12.27
CA ALA A 157 11.61 3.15 13.64
C ALA A 157 10.62 2.07 14.11
N ALA A 158 9.34 2.19 13.78
CA ALA A 158 8.30 1.24 14.17
C ALA A 158 8.38 -0.11 13.41
N PHE A 159 8.83 -0.07 12.15
CA PHE A 159 8.91 -1.23 11.26
C PHE A 159 10.34 -1.42 10.71
N PRO A 160 11.26 -2.01 11.49
CA PRO A 160 12.57 -2.41 10.99
C PRO A 160 12.43 -3.33 9.79
N GLY A 161 12.94 -2.92 8.62
CA GLY A 161 12.81 -3.62 7.35
C GLY A 161 11.69 -3.12 6.42
N LEU A 162 11.10 -1.96 6.72
CA LEU A 162 10.21 -1.24 5.80
C LEU A 162 10.83 -1.14 4.40
N THR A 163 10.03 -1.34 3.35
CA THR A 163 10.49 -1.17 1.98
C THR A 163 11.00 0.25 1.74
N LYS A 164 11.85 0.41 0.71
CA LYS A 164 12.12 1.75 0.17
C LYS A 164 10.81 2.36 -0.36
N PRO A 165 10.69 3.70 -0.38
CA PRO A 165 9.56 4.36 -1.05
C PRO A 165 9.48 3.95 -2.51
N VAL A 166 8.29 3.57 -2.95
CA VAL A 166 7.98 3.25 -4.35
C VAL A 166 6.91 4.18 -4.86
N ALA A 167 6.93 4.48 -6.16
CA ALA A 167 5.93 5.34 -6.76
C ALA A 167 4.54 4.71 -6.63
N ASP A 168 3.55 5.52 -6.26
CA ASP A 168 2.17 5.06 -6.03
C ASP A 168 1.13 6.01 -6.65
N GLY A 169 1.52 6.62 -7.78
CA GLY A 169 0.72 7.61 -8.52
C GLY A 169 0.42 8.88 -7.73
N TRP A 170 -0.34 9.81 -8.34
CA TRP A 170 -0.64 11.15 -7.80
C TRP A 170 0.56 11.88 -7.20
N ASP A 171 1.76 11.71 -7.78
CA ASP A 171 3.03 12.24 -7.27
C ASP A 171 3.36 11.82 -5.82
N GLY A 172 2.76 10.74 -5.33
CA GLY A 172 3.01 10.15 -4.02
C GLY A 172 3.93 8.94 -4.04
N ALA A 173 4.31 8.51 -2.84
CA ALA A 173 5.08 7.29 -2.64
C ALA A 173 4.42 6.40 -1.60
N SER A 174 4.48 5.09 -1.81
CA SER A 174 4.06 4.10 -0.82
C SER A 174 5.24 3.36 -0.22
N VAL A 175 5.05 2.91 1.02
CA VAL A 175 5.98 2.05 1.74
C VAL A 175 5.22 0.96 2.48
N TYR A 176 5.87 -0.19 2.64
CA TYR A 176 5.25 -1.40 3.18
C TYR A 176 6.17 -2.01 4.24
N PRO A 177 5.68 -2.39 5.43
CA PRO A 177 6.44 -3.17 6.39
C PRO A 177 6.94 -4.50 5.81
N PRO A 178 8.00 -5.11 6.38
CA PRO A 178 8.45 -6.43 5.98
C PRO A 178 7.48 -7.51 6.49
N GLY A 179 7.26 -8.53 5.66
CA GLY A 179 6.08 -9.39 5.72
C GLY A 179 4.96 -8.69 4.97
N GLU A 180 4.47 -9.22 3.85
CA GLU A 180 3.59 -10.39 3.82
C GLU A 180 3.65 -11.15 2.48
N GLU A 181 4.81 -11.69 2.17
CA GLU A 181 4.92 -12.71 1.11
C GLU A 181 4.35 -14.03 1.66
N ASP A 182 3.68 -14.81 0.79
CA ASP A 182 2.76 -15.94 1.06
C ASP A 182 1.27 -15.58 1.34
N GLY A 183 0.69 -14.62 0.61
CA GLY A 183 -0.78 -14.46 0.50
C GLY A 183 -1.49 -13.91 1.74
N ARG A 184 -0.81 -13.10 2.56
CA ARG A 184 -1.34 -12.50 3.80
C ARG A 184 -1.75 -11.03 3.61
N ALA A 185 -2.29 -10.44 4.67
CA ALA A 185 -3.18 -9.28 4.63
C ALA A 185 -2.49 -7.93 4.88
N TYR A 186 -2.24 -7.09 3.85
CA TYR A 186 -1.21 -6.03 3.91
C TYR A 186 -1.50 -4.86 4.83
N LEU A 187 -0.42 -4.21 5.24
CA LEU A 187 -0.42 -2.83 5.72
C LEU A 187 0.44 -1.98 4.76
N GLY A 188 -0.11 -0.87 4.27
CA GLY A 188 0.62 0.10 3.45
C GLY A 188 0.42 1.52 3.96
N PHE A 189 1.41 2.37 3.67
CA PHE A 189 1.42 3.77 4.08
C PHE A 189 1.71 4.65 2.87
N LEU A 190 0.83 5.63 2.65
CA LEU A 190 0.97 6.62 1.58
C LEU A 190 1.66 7.89 2.10
N LEU A 191 2.63 8.39 1.34
CA LEU A 191 3.41 9.60 1.57
C LEU A 191 3.11 10.61 0.45
N LEU A 192 2.89 11.88 0.79
CA LEU A 192 2.47 12.93 -0.14
C LEU A 192 3.64 13.57 -0.92
N VAL A 193 4.65 12.80 -1.27
CA VAL A 193 5.77 13.27 -2.11
C VAL A 193 6.28 12.10 -2.95
N PRO A 194 6.89 12.35 -4.12
CA PRO A 194 7.41 11.28 -4.94
C PRO A 194 8.59 10.59 -4.24
N PRO A 195 8.94 9.34 -4.60
CA PRO A 195 9.95 8.56 -3.88
C PRO A 195 11.29 9.26 -3.67
N ALA A 196 11.74 10.03 -4.66
CA ALA A 196 13.01 10.77 -4.61
C ALA A 196 13.02 11.95 -3.61
N GLN A 197 11.85 12.39 -3.16
CA GLN A 197 11.66 13.51 -2.23
C GLN A 197 11.25 13.06 -0.82
N VAL A 198 11.10 11.75 -0.60
CA VAL A 198 10.78 11.22 0.73
C VAL A 198 11.96 11.46 1.66
N THR A 199 11.71 12.20 2.74
CA THR A 199 12.64 12.43 3.84
C THR A 199 12.07 11.85 5.12
N ASP A 200 12.85 11.81 6.19
CA ASP A 200 12.36 11.38 7.51
C ASP A 200 11.22 12.22 8.07
N ARG A 201 11.02 13.44 7.56
CA ARG A 201 9.95 14.34 7.99
C ARG A 201 8.69 14.22 7.16
N THR A 202 8.74 13.51 6.03
CA THR A 202 7.59 13.35 5.14
C THR A 202 6.44 12.68 5.91
N PRO A 203 5.24 13.29 5.94
CA PRO A 203 4.11 12.74 6.68
C PRO A 203 3.45 11.57 5.95
N VAL A 204 2.94 10.64 6.74
CA VAL A 204 1.98 9.62 6.33
C VAL A 204 0.62 10.29 6.18
N ILE A 205 0.04 10.22 4.99
CA ILE A 205 -1.26 10.84 4.69
C ILE A 205 -2.41 9.83 4.62
N ALA A 206 -2.10 8.55 4.42
CA ALA A 206 -3.08 7.48 4.51
C ALA A 206 -2.42 6.16 4.94
N ILE A 207 -3.21 5.32 5.59
CA ILE A 207 -2.86 3.96 6.00
C ILE A 207 -3.91 3.03 5.42
N ALA A 208 -3.49 1.96 4.75
CA ALA A 208 -4.42 0.99 4.19
C ALA A 208 -4.13 -0.42 4.67
N ALA A 209 -5.19 -1.17 4.94
CA ALA A 209 -5.17 -2.59 5.26
C ALA A 209 -5.87 -3.40 4.14
N THR A 210 -5.21 -4.39 3.57
CA THR A 210 -5.73 -5.24 2.47
C THR A 210 -5.58 -6.73 2.75
N GLY A 211 -5.94 -7.59 1.80
CA GLY A 211 -5.95 -9.05 1.93
C GLY A 211 -5.34 -9.72 0.71
N GLY A 212 -4.03 -9.91 0.70
CA GLY A 212 -3.33 -10.67 -0.35
C GLY A 212 -2.59 -9.82 -1.39
N ASP A 213 -2.96 -8.55 -1.57
CA ASP A 213 -2.33 -7.63 -2.51
C ASP A 213 -1.89 -6.33 -1.85
N LYS A 214 -0.89 -5.65 -2.43
CA LYS A 214 -0.47 -4.32 -1.98
C LYS A 214 -1.66 -3.34 -2.07
N PRO A 215 -1.83 -2.45 -1.08
CA PRO A 215 -2.87 -1.43 -1.13
C PRO A 215 -2.79 -0.57 -2.38
N TYR A 216 -3.97 -0.28 -2.91
CA TYR A 216 -4.16 0.63 -4.02
C TYR A 216 -4.74 1.95 -3.49
N PHE A 217 -3.96 3.02 -3.53
CA PHE A 217 -4.40 4.33 -3.03
C PHE A 217 -5.00 5.23 -4.13
N GLN A 218 -4.92 4.81 -5.40
CA GLN A 218 -5.37 5.60 -6.55
C GLN A 218 -6.76 5.16 -7.01
N TYR A 219 -7.82 5.60 -6.37
CA TYR A 219 -9.16 5.14 -6.76
C TYR A 219 -9.60 5.77 -8.08
N ASP A 220 -9.49 5.02 -9.18
CA ASP A 220 -10.09 5.39 -10.46
C ASP A 220 -11.60 5.11 -10.39
N CYS A 221 -12.38 6.16 -10.13
CA CYS A 221 -13.73 6.26 -10.67
C CYS A 221 -13.70 7.13 -11.94
#